data_AF-A0A7J6TI96-F1
#
_entry.id   AF-A0A7J6TI96-F1
#
_cell.length_a   1.000
_cell.length_b   1.000
_cell.length_c   1.000
_cell.angle_alpha   90.00
_cell.angle_beta   90.00
_cell.angle_gamma   90.00
#
_symmetry.space_group_name_H-M   'P 1'
#
loop_
_entity.id
_entity.type
_entity.pdbx_description
1 polymer ?
#
loop_
_entity_poly.entity_id
_entity_poly.type
_entity_poly.pdbx_seq_one_letter_code
_entity_poly.pdbx_strand_id
1 'polypeptide(L)'
;DTHLKINPEALLAWQRVRIANHLATDGASWFDLYEPYNSGTYNNQYMVIDLNKFTPGKPLNKDLLWVIESIPGLTVGEDLTGALRWGYWASYNSPYFPEIRRLAGYDGA
;
A
#
# COMPACT_ATOMS: atom_id res chain seq x y z
N ASP A 1 -14.67 7.63 -13.47
CA ASP A 1 -14.41 8.78 -12.62
C ASP A 1 -14.32 8.33 -11.16
N THR A 2 -13.18 8.55 -10.52
CA THR A 2 -12.88 8.00 -9.18
C THR A 2 -13.59 8.77 -8.07
N HIS A 3 -13.85 10.07 -8.22
CA HIS A 3 -14.45 10.88 -7.16
C HIS A 3 -15.85 10.39 -6.74
N LEU A 4 -16.60 9.79 -7.66
CA LEU A 4 -17.93 9.20 -7.40
C LEU A 4 -17.90 7.96 -6.49
N LYS A 5 -16.72 7.42 -6.20
CA LYS A 5 -16.53 6.27 -5.29
C LYS A 5 -16.35 6.67 -3.83
N ILE A 6 -16.16 7.96 -3.56
CA ILE A 6 -16.08 8.50 -2.19
C ILE A 6 -17.49 8.52 -1.60
N ASN A 7 -17.68 7.88 -0.45
CA ASN A 7 -18.97 7.78 0.22
C ASN A 7 -18.80 7.80 1.76
N PRO A 8 -19.82 8.22 2.52
CA PRO A 8 -19.74 8.32 3.99
C PRO A 8 -19.82 6.97 4.71
N GLU A 9 -20.23 5.89 4.03
CA GLU A 9 -20.29 4.52 4.56
C GLU A 9 -18.93 3.82 4.42
N ALA A 10 -17.88 4.50 4.88
CA ALA A 10 -16.49 4.07 4.76
C ALA A 10 -15.68 4.48 6.00
N LEU A 11 -14.49 3.88 6.17
CA LEU A 11 -13.55 4.25 7.22
C LEU A 11 -12.48 5.19 6.65
N LEU A 12 -12.31 6.34 7.31
CA LEU A 12 -11.29 7.31 6.94
C LEU A 12 -9.91 6.66 7.04
N ALA A 13 -8.97 7.08 6.18
CA ALA A 13 -7.63 6.49 6.14
C ALA A 13 -6.94 6.43 7.51
N TRP A 14 -7.11 7.46 8.35
CA TRP A 14 -6.53 7.46 9.70
C TRP A 14 -7.07 6.34 10.61
N GLN A 15 -8.34 5.93 10.44
CA GLN A 15 -8.93 4.81 11.18
C GLN A 15 -8.34 3.49 10.68
N ARG A 16 -8.33 3.30 9.36
CA ARG A 16 -7.82 2.07 8.71
C ARG A 16 -6.34 1.84 9.01
N VAL A 17 -5.51 2.89 8.91
CA VAL A 17 -4.08 2.82 9.27
C VAL A 17 -3.88 2.41 10.74
N ARG A 18 -4.71 2.95 11.66
CA ARG A 18 -4.59 2.63 13.08
C ARG A 18 -4.99 1.18 13.39
N ILE A 19 -6.04 0.67 12.74
CA ILE A 19 -6.46 -0.73 12.86
C ILE A 19 -5.35 -1.66 12.32
N ALA A 20 -4.87 -1.40 11.11
CA ALA A 20 -3.82 -2.20 10.48
C ALA A 20 -2.54 -2.19 11.32
N ASN A 21 -2.07 -1.02 11.79
CA ASN A 21 -0.89 -0.94 12.66
C ASN A 21 -1.06 -1.64 14.01
N HIS A 22 -2.28 -1.81 14.51
CA HIS A 22 -2.53 -2.42 15.81
C HIS A 22 -2.67 -3.94 15.75
N LEU A 23 -3.22 -4.46 14.65
CA LEU A 23 -3.61 -5.87 14.53
C LEU A 23 -2.73 -6.67 13.57
N ALA A 24 -2.06 -6.03 12.62
CA ALA A 24 -1.22 -6.74 11.66
C ALA A 24 0.02 -7.35 12.32
N THR A 25 0.39 -8.54 11.85
CA THR A 25 1.62 -9.23 12.28
C THR A 25 2.67 -9.30 11.18
N ASP A 26 2.31 -8.93 9.96
CA ASP A 26 3.18 -8.87 8.78
C ASP A 26 2.60 -7.92 7.72
N GLY A 27 3.32 -7.73 6.61
CA GLY A 27 2.90 -6.85 5.52
C GLY A 27 1.59 -7.27 4.82
N ALA A 28 1.37 -8.57 4.65
CA ALA A 28 0.17 -9.11 4.01
C ALA A 28 -1.09 -8.85 4.87
N SER A 29 -1.02 -9.19 6.16
CA SER A 29 -2.10 -8.91 7.10
C SER A 29 -2.36 -7.41 7.28
N TRP A 30 -1.34 -6.56 7.17
CA TRP A 30 -1.53 -5.10 7.15
C TRP A 30 -2.38 -4.67 5.97
N PHE A 31 -2.12 -5.20 4.77
CA PHE A 31 -2.94 -4.95 3.59
C PHE A 31 -4.38 -5.46 3.79
N ASP A 32 -4.56 -6.70 4.24
CA ASP A 32 -5.89 -7.31 4.47
C ASP A 32 -6.74 -6.53 5.48
N LEU A 33 -6.10 -5.88 6.46
CA LEU A 33 -6.78 -5.04 7.45
C LEU A 33 -7.02 -3.61 6.96
N TYR A 34 -6.20 -3.10 6.03
CA TYR A 34 -6.27 -1.73 5.53
C TYR A 34 -7.24 -1.55 4.35
N GLU A 35 -7.33 -2.55 3.46
CA GLU A 35 -8.15 -2.52 2.23
C GLU A 35 -9.65 -2.34 2.50
N PRO A 36 -10.26 -3.02 3.49
CA PRO A 36 -11.70 -2.94 3.68
C PRO A 36 -12.18 -1.52 4.03
N TYR A 37 -13.39 -1.20 3.59
CA TYR A 37 -14.04 0.09 3.85
C TYR A 37 -13.21 1.31 3.40
N ASN A 38 -12.44 1.17 2.31
CA ASN A 38 -11.65 2.25 1.72
C ASN A 38 -12.54 3.49 1.41
N SER A 39 -12.22 4.61 2.06
CA SER A 39 -12.91 5.89 1.89
C SER A 39 -12.56 6.66 0.62
N GLY A 40 -11.47 6.30 -0.07
CA GLY A 40 -10.92 7.11 -1.17
C GLY A 40 -10.35 8.46 -0.72
N THR A 41 -10.08 8.63 0.58
CA THR A 41 -9.52 9.85 1.16
C THR A 41 -8.12 9.60 1.70
N TYR A 42 -7.24 10.60 1.59
CA TYR A 42 -5.80 10.47 1.86
C TYR A 42 -5.17 9.28 1.11
N ASN A 43 -5.33 9.33 -0.22
CA ASN A 43 -4.84 8.34 -1.17
C ASN A 43 -3.31 8.34 -1.16
N ASN A 44 -2.70 7.24 -0.71
CA ASN A 44 -1.27 7.13 -0.44
C ASN A 44 -0.68 5.85 -1.00
N GLN A 45 0.65 5.84 -1.11
CA GLN A 45 1.47 4.64 -1.14
C GLN A 45 2.04 4.39 0.27
N TYR A 46 1.70 3.25 0.88
CA TYR A 46 2.27 2.77 2.13
C TYR A 46 3.35 1.73 1.84
N MET A 47 4.43 1.79 2.61
CA MET A 47 5.49 0.78 2.62
C MET A 47 5.51 0.14 4.00
N VAL A 48 5.15 -1.13 4.07
CA VAL A 48 5.16 -1.91 5.30
C VAL A 48 6.39 -2.80 5.28
N ILE A 49 7.33 -2.50 6.17
CA ILE A 49 8.60 -3.22 6.28
C ILE A 49 8.56 -4.11 7.53
N ASP A 50 8.62 -5.42 7.35
CA ASP A 50 8.66 -6.40 8.43
C ASP A 50 10.12 -6.69 8.84
N LEU A 51 10.63 -5.91 9.79
CA LEU A 51 12.01 -6.05 10.26
C LEU A 51 12.28 -7.40 10.96
N ASN A 52 11.26 -8.16 11.37
CA ASN A 52 11.46 -9.51 11.90
C ASN A 52 11.97 -10.49 10.83
N LYS A 53 11.74 -10.16 9.55
CA LYS A 53 12.25 -10.92 8.39
C LYS A 53 13.60 -10.42 7.89
N PHE A 54 14.15 -9.37 8.50
CA PHE A 54 15.46 -8.83 8.15
C PHE A 54 16.56 -9.44 9.03
N THR A 55 17.61 -9.97 8.40
CA THR A 55 18.82 -10.40 9.08
C THR A 55 20.03 -9.77 8.40
N PRO A 56 20.84 -8.95 9.11
CA PRO A 56 22.02 -8.32 8.53
C PRO A 56 22.97 -9.33 7.87
N GLY A 57 23.46 -9.01 6.68
CA GLY A 57 24.37 -9.86 5.91
C GLY A 57 23.72 -11.10 5.27
N LYS A 58 22.40 -11.26 5.35
CA LYS A 58 21.65 -12.32 4.65
C LYS A 58 20.82 -11.76 3.49
N PRO A 59 20.51 -12.57 2.48
CA PRO A 59 19.60 -12.17 1.41
C PRO A 59 18.23 -11.75 1.96
N LEU A 60 17.60 -10.76 1.32
CA LEU A 60 16.25 -10.32 1.67
C LEU A 60 15.24 -11.37 1.19
N ASN A 61 14.49 -11.98 2.11
CA ASN A 61 13.49 -13.00 1.78
C ASN A 61 12.12 -12.37 1.56
N LYS A 62 11.25 -13.09 0.84
CA LYS A 62 9.86 -12.66 0.56
C LYS A 62 9.16 -12.12 1.81
N ASP A 63 8.20 -11.24 1.59
CA ASP A 63 7.38 -10.56 2.59
C ASP A 63 8.14 -9.60 3.53
N LEU A 64 9.36 -9.19 3.19
CA LEU A 64 10.08 -8.14 3.93
C LEU A 64 9.48 -6.77 3.66
N LEU A 65 9.15 -6.46 2.41
CA LEU A 65 8.54 -5.20 2.00
C LEU A 65 7.23 -5.47 1.27
N TRP A 66 6.14 -5.00 1.86
CA TRP A 66 4.85 -4.88 1.20
C TRP A 66 4.59 -3.43 0.82
N VAL A 67 4.13 -3.19 -0.41
CA VAL A 67 3.74 -1.86 -0.89
C VAL A 67 2.26 -1.86 -1.20
N ILE A 68 1.55 -0.88 -0.66
CA ILE A 68 0.10 -0.75 -0.78
C ILE A 68 -0.22 0.63 -1.34
N GLU A 69 -1.04 0.71 -2.40
CA GLU A 69 -1.54 1.96 -2.95
C GLU A 69 -3.06 1.99 -2.90
N SER A 70 -3.63 3.14 -2.55
CA SER A 70 -5.06 3.31 -2.45
C SER A 70 -5.52 4.56 -3.19
N ILE A 71 -6.60 4.42 -3.97
CA ILE A 71 -7.37 5.49 -4.59
C ILE A 71 -8.86 5.26 -4.29
N PRO A 72 -9.78 6.18 -4.63
CA PRO A 72 -11.20 5.91 -4.49
C PRO A 72 -11.65 4.67 -5.28
N GLY A 73 -12.15 3.65 -4.56
CA GLY A 73 -12.70 2.44 -5.13
C GLY A 73 -11.68 1.36 -5.54
N LEU A 74 -10.39 1.56 -5.29
CA LEU A 74 -9.36 0.56 -5.54
C LEU A 74 -8.21 0.69 -4.53
N THR A 75 -7.80 -0.45 -3.98
CA THR A 75 -6.56 -0.59 -3.21
C THR A 75 -5.80 -1.79 -3.76
N VAL A 76 -4.51 -1.62 -4.04
CA VAL A 76 -3.62 -2.68 -4.55
C VAL A 76 -2.48 -2.86 -3.55
N GLY A 77 -2.12 -4.10 -3.24
CA GLY A 77 -1.02 -4.43 -2.33
C GLY A 77 -0.23 -5.64 -2.81
N GLU A 78 1.10 -5.53 -2.84
CA GLU A 78 1.99 -6.63 -3.27
C GLU A 78 3.29 -6.69 -2.44
N ASP A 79 3.89 -7.88 -2.35
CA ASP A 79 5.27 -8.07 -1.86
C ASP A 79 6.28 -7.59 -2.90
N LEU A 80 6.92 -6.45 -2.63
CA LEU A 80 7.95 -5.84 -3.48
C LEU A 80 9.36 -6.02 -2.91
N THR A 81 9.58 -7.05 -2.08
CA THR A 81 10.93 -7.41 -1.63
C THR A 81 11.86 -7.71 -2.80
N GLY A 82 11.34 -8.31 -3.88
CA GLY A 82 12.10 -8.54 -5.10
C GLY A 82 12.68 -7.25 -5.69
N ALA A 83 11.90 -6.16 -5.68
CA ALA A 83 12.35 -4.84 -6.11
C ALA A 83 13.34 -4.22 -5.10
N LEU A 84 13.11 -4.38 -3.80
CA LEU A 84 13.99 -3.86 -2.76
C LEU A 84 15.43 -4.45 -2.81
N ARG A 85 15.57 -5.69 -3.30
CA ARG A 85 16.89 -6.34 -3.49
C ARG A 85 17.81 -5.59 -4.45
N TRP A 86 17.27 -4.73 -5.31
CA TRP A 86 18.05 -3.86 -6.20
C TRP A 86 18.74 -2.71 -5.46
N GLY A 87 18.47 -2.53 -4.16
CA GLY A 87 19.22 -1.67 -3.25
C GLY A 87 18.36 -0.61 -2.53
N TYR A 88 17.19 -0.27 -3.08
CA TYR A 88 16.27 0.69 -2.48
C TYR A 88 14.84 0.54 -3.01
N TRP A 89 13.88 1.11 -2.28
CA TRP A 89 12.53 1.39 -2.75
C TRP A 89 12.29 2.89 -2.60
N ALA A 90 11.94 3.58 -3.69
CA ALA A 90 11.68 5.02 -3.65
C ALA A 90 10.19 5.33 -3.74
N SER A 91 9.76 6.33 -2.97
CA SER A 91 8.39 6.82 -2.94
C SER A 91 8.39 8.34 -3.00
N TYR A 92 7.69 8.92 -3.98
CA TYR A 92 7.77 10.34 -4.31
C TYR A 92 6.48 10.87 -4.92
N ASN A 93 5.33 10.50 -4.32
CA ASN A 93 3.99 10.97 -4.73
C ASN A 93 3.61 10.64 -6.19
N SER A 94 4.18 9.56 -6.73
CA SER A 94 3.82 8.98 -8.02
C SER A 94 3.50 7.51 -7.79
N PRO A 95 2.31 7.03 -8.18
CA PRO A 95 1.95 5.63 -7.98
C PRO A 95 2.83 4.70 -8.82
N TYR A 96 3.09 3.54 -8.26
CA TYR A 96 3.88 2.46 -8.82
C TYR A 96 3.00 1.48 -9.61
N PHE A 97 1.85 1.08 -9.07
CA PHE A 97 1.04 0.04 -9.70
C PHE A 97 0.37 0.58 -10.98
N PRO A 98 0.54 -0.09 -12.15
CA PRO A 98 0.02 0.43 -13.42
C PRO A 98 -1.48 0.73 -13.43
N GLU A 99 -2.28 -0.08 -12.72
CA GLU A 99 -3.71 0.16 -12.63
C GLU A 99 -4.04 1.44 -11.84
N ILE A 100 -3.36 1.66 -10.72
CA ILE A 100 -3.50 2.88 -9.91
C ILE A 100 -3.06 4.10 -10.71
N ARG A 101 -1.90 4.03 -11.39
CA ARG A 101 -1.40 5.10 -12.25
C ARG A 101 -2.41 5.51 -13.32
N ARG A 102 -2.93 4.53 -14.06
CA ARG A 102 -3.93 4.74 -15.11
C ARG A 102 -5.22 5.36 -14.58
N LEU A 103 -5.76 4.83 -13.49
CA LEU A 103 -7.03 5.32 -12.90
C LEU A 103 -6.88 6.67 -12.20
N ALA A 104 -5.68 6.98 -11.68
CA ALA A 104 -5.36 8.28 -11.09
C ALA A 104 -4.98 9.34 -12.14
N GLY A 105 -4.94 8.99 -13.42
CA GLY A 105 -4.69 9.93 -14.52
C GLY A 105 -3.22 10.24 -14.79
N TYR A 106 -2.27 9.48 -14.25
CA TYR A 106 -0.83 9.69 -14.48
C TYR A 106 -0.36 9.25 -15.87
N ASP A 107 -1.13 8.39 -16.53
CA ASP A 107 -0.80 7.85 -17.86
C ASP A 107 -1.58 8.55 -18.99
N GLY A 108 -2.37 9.59 -18.65
CA GLY A 108 -3.07 10.43 -19.61
C GLY A 108 -2.24 11.66 -20.00
N ALA A 109 -2.21 11.97 -21.30
CA ALA A 109 -1.79 13.26 -21.85
C ALA A 109 -2.99 14.21 -21.95
#